data_AF-A0AAV2ME68-F1
#
_entry.id   AF-A0AAV2ME68-F1
#
_cell.length_a   1.000
_cell.length_b   1.000
_cell.length_c   1.000
_cell.angle_alpha   90.00
_cell.angle_beta   90.00
_cell.angle_gamma   90.00
#
_symmetry.space_group_name_H-M   'P 1'
#
loop_
_entity.id
_entity.type
_entity.pdbx_description
1 polymer ?
#
loop_
_entity_poly.entity_id
_entity_poly.type
_entity_poly.pdbx_seq_one_letter_code
_entity_poly.pdbx_strand_id
1 'polypeptide(L)'
;MFVCAFKVFWESHQRCKAHFVSLQRWWDYGNVQIRQLCQEYTHGVTRDRARLVKELETTVVELQRLAVSTGERGCLQSLKAQKSALASLLGTSAQGALVRSRHMDLTQMDVPSQFFFSLEVKNGQKRIIQSLRSDSGRLITDSAEVRSFAAGFYEHLYSSELRPGSVMGGRFGDGLPQVSDEDNMKLEAPLTLAELGSAVGSLKPGRAPGIDGLSADFYKAFWDVLGPDLLEVFMDSLESGRLPLSCRRAVLTLLPKKGDLQLLKNWRPVSLLCMDYKILSKVLASRLRGVMASVIHVDQTYCVPSRLIGDNITLIRDVLEGLRLIGNQPGTDFHRPGKGV
;
A
#
# COMPACT_ATOMS: atom_id res chain seq x y z
N MET A 1 18.80 1.56 -20.64
CA MET A 1 18.86 0.12 -20.96
C MET A 1 17.59 -0.60 -20.52
N PHE A 2 17.23 -0.61 -19.22
CA PHE A 2 16.03 -1.32 -18.72
C PHE A 2 14.72 -0.93 -19.42
N VAL A 3 14.46 0.37 -19.61
CA VAL A 3 13.20 0.85 -20.24
C VAL A 3 13.00 0.26 -21.64
N CYS A 4 14.07 0.19 -22.45
CA CYS A 4 14.00 -0.38 -23.79
C CYS A 4 13.75 -1.89 -23.72
N ALA A 5 14.49 -2.61 -22.87
CA ALA A 5 14.30 -4.04 -22.66
C ALA A 5 12.87 -4.36 -22.20
N PHE A 6 12.32 -3.55 -21.29
CA PHE A 6 10.95 -3.69 -20.81
C PHE A 6 9.91 -3.49 -21.92
N LYS A 7 10.06 -2.45 -22.75
CA LYS A 7 9.16 -2.19 -23.88
C LYS A 7 9.14 -3.36 -24.86
N VAL A 8 10.31 -3.84 -25.27
CA VAL A 8 10.44 -5.00 -26.17
C VAL A 8 9.83 -6.26 -25.55
N PHE A 9 10.08 -6.49 -24.26
CA PHE A 9 9.46 -7.59 -23.52
C PHE A 9 7.93 -7.50 -23.53
N TRP A 10 7.38 -6.32 -23.23
CA TRP A 10 5.93 -6.14 -23.16
C TRP A 10 5.27 -6.28 -24.53
N GLU A 11 5.87 -5.72 -25.59
CA GLU A 11 5.41 -5.89 -26.97
C GLU A 11 5.37 -7.37 -27.37
N SER A 12 6.36 -8.16 -26.95
CA SER A 12 6.35 -9.62 -27.18
C SER A 12 5.23 -10.30 -26.40
N HIS A 13 5.04 -9.93 -25.13
CA HIS A 13 3.97 -10.48 -24.29
C HIS A 13 2.56 -10.15 -24.83
N GLN A 14 2.37 -8.95 -25.39
CA GLN A 14 1.12 -8.55 -26.05
C GLN A 14 0.78 -9.46 -27.24
N ARG A 15 1.77 -9.88 -28.04
CA ARG A 15 1.53 -10.79 -29.18
C ARG A 15 1.04 -12.17 -28.74
N CYS A 16 1.34 -12.57 -27.51
CA CYS A 16 0.90 -13.85 -26.95
C CYS A 16 -0.51 -13.79 -26.34
N LYS A 17 -1.19 -12.64 -26.34
CA LYS A 17 -2.51 -12.45 -25.69
C LYS A 17 -3.53 -13.49 -26.12
N ALA A 18 -3.60 -13.82 -27.41
CA ALA A 18 -4.51 -14.82 -27.97
C ALA A 18 -4.25 -16.27 -27.53
N HIS A 19 -3.07 -16.58 -26.98
CA HIS A 19 -2.74 -17.93 -26.49
C HIS A 19 -3.29 -18.21 -25.08
N PHE A 20 -3.83 -17.22 -24.39
CA PHE A 20 -4.35 -17.36 -23.04
C PHE A 20 -5.87 -17.56 -23.05
N VAL A 21 -6.34 -18.37 -22.09
CA VAL A 21 -7.76 -18.66 -21.92
C VAL A 21 -8.58 -17.43 -21.52
N SER A 22 -7.96 -16.44 -20.87
CA SER A 22 -8.60 -15.17 -20.53
C SER A 22 -7.59 -14.04 -20.37
N LEU A 23 -8.06 -12.79 -20.49
CA LEU A 23 -7.22 -11.60 -20.30
C LEU A 23 -6.65 -11.52 -18.90
N GLN A 24 -7.40 -11.95 -17.87
CA GLN A 24 -6.88 -11.98 -16.49
C GLN A 24 -5.69 -12.92 -16.34
N ARG A 25 -5.71 -14.10 -16.98
CA ARG A 25 -4.60 -15.05 -16.92
C ARG A 25 -3.39 -14.53 -17.68
N TRP A 26 -3.61 -13.93 -18.86
CA TRP A 26 -2.56 -13.27 -19.62
C TRP A 26 -1.89 -12.14 -18.82
N TRP A 27 -2.69 -11.31 -18.15
CA TRP A 27 -2.21 -10.21 -17.32
C TRP A 27 -1.42 -10.70 -16.10
N ASP A 28 -1.97 -11.65 -15.33
CA ASP A 28 -1.28 -12.21 -14.17
C ASP A 28 0.04 -12.89 -14.56
N TYR A 29 0.07 -13.60 -15.70
CA TYR A 29 1.31 -14.18 -16.23
C TYR A 29 2.32 -13.07 -16.58
N GLY A 30 1.87 -12.02 -17.27
CA GLY A 30 2.68 -10.84 -17.57
C GLY A 30 3.30 -10.24 -16.31
N ASN A 31 2.50 -10.00 -15.26
CA ASN A 31 2.98 -9.47 -13.98
C ASN A 31 4.08 -10.34 -13.35
N VAL A 32 3.95 -11.67 -13.42
CA VAL A 32 5.00 -12.59 -12.94
C VAL A 32 6.29 -12.45 -13.75
N GLN A 33 6.18 -12.35 -15.08
CA GLN A 33 7.34 -12.17 -15.96
C GLN A 33 8.01 -10.81 -15.76
N ILE A 34 7.23 -9.73 -15.58
CA ILE A 34 7.75 -8.40 -15.23
C ILE A 34 8.58 -8.49 -13.95
N ARG A 35 8.04 -9.13 -12.92
CA ARG A 35 8.74 -9.30 -11.64
C ARG A 35 10.08 -10.01 -11.83
N GLN A 36 10.11 -11.08 -12.63
CA GLN A 36 11.32 -11.82 -12.94
C GLN A 36 12.35 -10.95 -13.68
N LEU A 37 11.92 -10.22 -14.71
CA LEU A 37 12.77 -9.28 -15.46
C LEU A 37 13.37 -8.20 -14.54
N CYS A 38 12.56 -7.63 -13.64
CA CYS A 38 13.01 -6.66 -12.65
C CYS A 38 14.06 -7.26 -11.70
N GLN A 39 13.84 -8.50 -11.24
CA GLN A 39 14.78 -9.20 -10.35
C GLN A 39 16.11 -9.47 -11.06
N GLU A 40 16.09 -10.01 -12.27
CA GLU A 40 17.29 -10.30 -13.06
C GLU A 40 18.10 -9.03 -13.34
N TYR A 41 17.44 -7.95 -13.76
CA TYR A 41 18.09 -6.67 -13.97
C TYR A 41 18.72 -6.14 -12.67
N THR A 42 17.98 -6.18 -11.57
CA THR A 42 18.46 -5.71 -10.27
C THR A 42 19.64 -6.54 -9.77
N HIS A 43 19.61 -7.86 -9.96
CA HIS A 43 20.73 -8.74 -9.63
C HIS A 43 21.98 -8.40 -10.44
N GLY A 44 21.84 -8.20 -11.76
CA GLY A 44 22.94 -7.78 -12.64
C GLY A 44 23.55 -6.46 -12.20
N VAL A 45 22.71 -5.43 -12.02
CA VAL A 45 23.15 -4.09 -11.55
C VAL A 45 23.82 -4.17 -10.18
N THR A 46 23.27 -4.95 -9.25
CA THR A 46 23.84 -5.10 -7.90
C THR A 46 25.20 -5.78 -7.94
N ARG A 47 25.35 -6.84 -8.75
CA ARG A 47 26.62 -7.55 -8.95
C ARG A 47 27.68 -6.64 -9.57
N ASP A 48 27.33 -5.96 -10.65
CA ASP A 48 28.27 -5.10 -11.38
C ASP A 48 28.68 -3.91 -10.51
N ARG A 49 27.75 -3.36 -9.71
CA ARG A 49 28.05 -2.33 -8.71
C ARG A 49 29.00 -2.83 -7.63
N ALA A 50 28.76 -4.03 -7.08
CA ALA A 50 29.63 -4.61 -6.05
C ALA A 50 31.05 -4.85 -6.59
N ARG A 51 31.17 -5.29 -7.84
CA ARG A 51 32.45 -5.43 -8.54
C ARG A 51 33.16 -4.07 -8.67
N LEU A 52 32.47 -3.06 -9.18
CA LEU A 52 33.01 -1.71 -9.35
C LEU A 52 33.45 -1.08 -8.02
N VAL A 53 32.68 -1.25 -6.94
CA VAL A 53 33.06 -0.77 -5.61
C VAL A 53 34.39 -1.41 -5.18
N LYS A 54 34.51 -2.73 -5.33
CA LYS A 54 35.74 -3.46 -4.97
C LYS A 54 36.95 -2.99 -5.81
N GLU A 55 36.78 -2.84 -7.12
CA GLU A 55 37.82 -2.34 -8.02
C GLU A 55 38.29 -0.92 -7.64
N LEU A 56 37.34 -0.04 -7.34
CA LEU A 56 37.62 1.33 -6.90
C LEU A 56 38.32 1.36 -5.54
N GLU A 57 37.89 0.54 -4.58
CA GLU A 57 38.55 0.40 -3.27
C GLU A 57 40.01 -0.02 -3.43
N THR A 58 40.29 -1.05 -4.24
CA THR A 58 41.67 -1.48 -4.54
C THR A 58 42.48 -0.36 -5.19
N THR A 59 41.93 0.30 -6.22
CA THR A 59 42.60 1.39 -6.93
C THR A 59 42.90 2.58 -6.01
N VAL A 60 41.97 2.94 -5.12
CA VAL A 60 42.16 4.04 -4.15
C VAL A 60 43.28 3.72 -3.17
N VAL A 61 43.37 2.48 -2.67
CA VAL A 61 44.45 2.05 -1.76
C VAL A 61 45.81 2.11 -2.45
N GLU A 62 45.90 1.65 -3.70
CA GLU A 62 47.13 1.69 -4.49
C GLU A 62 47.58 3.13 -4.78
N LEU A 63 46.66 3.97 -5.24
CA LEU A 63 46.93 5.40 -5.50
C LEU A 63 47.30 6.16 -4.22
N GLN A 64 46.73 5.79 -3.06
CA GLN A 64 47.15 6.38 -1.77
C GLN A 64 48.59 6.02 -1.43
N ARG A 65 49.00 4.76 -1.65
CA ARG A 65 50.38 4.33 -1.43
C ARG A 65 51.34 5.08 -2.35
N LEU A 66 50.98 5.21 -3.62
CA LEU A 66 51.78 5.94 -4.63
C LEU A 66 51.85 7.45 -4.34
N ALA A 67 50.74 8.08 -3.93
CA ALA A 67 50.72 9.51 -3.62
C ALA A 67 51.63 9.86 -2.43
N VAL A 68 51.75 8.96 -1.45
CA VAL A 68 52.66 9.11 -0.31
C VAL A 68 54.13 8.98 -0.72
N SER A 69 54.44 8.15 -1.72
CA SER A 69 55.82 7.91 -2.16
C SER A 69 56.33 8.89 -3.22
N THR A 70 55.49 9.35 -4.16
CA THR A 70 55.94 10.19 -5.30
C THR A 70 55.53 11.65 -5.21
N GLY A 71 54.47 11.99 -4.46
CA GLY A 71 53.96 13.37 -4.36
C GLY A 71 53.46 13.97 -5.69
N GLU A 72 53.28 13.15 -6.73
CA GLU A 72 52.91 13.63 -8.07
C GLU A 72 51.49 14.19 -8.13
N ARG A 73 51.36 15.39 -8.70
CA ARG A 73 50.07 16.09 -8.85
C ARG A 73 49.04 15.28 -9.65
N GLY A 74 49.48 14.52 -10.66
CA GLY A 74 48.61 13.64 -11.45
C GLY A 74 48.03 12.47 -10.64
N CYS A 75 48.83 11.87 -9.75
CA CYS A 75 48.39 10.82 -8.84
C CYS A 75 47.32 11.34 -7.86
N LEU A 76 47.53 12.53 -7.29
CA LEU A 76 46.57 13.17 -6.39
C LEU A 76 45.23 13.49 -7.07
N GLN A 77 45.27 13.93 -8.34
CA GLN A 77 44.06 14.24 -9.10
C GLN A 77 43.26 12.97 -9.44
N SER A 78 43.93 11.91 -9.89
CA SER A 78 43.33 10.59 -10.10
C SER A 78 42.74 10.01 -8.81
N LEU A 79 43.46 10.13 -7.69
CA LEU A 79 42.98 9.69 -6.38
C LEU A 79 41.69 10.41 -5.97
N LYS A 80 41.63 11.74 -6.16
CA LYS A 80 40.43 12.54 -5.86
C LYS A 80 39.24 12.10 -6.73
N ALA A 81 39.46 11.84 -8.02
CA ALA A 81 38.43 11.37 -8.94
C ALA A 81 37.88 9.99 -8.52
N GLN A 82 38.76 9.02 -8.24
CA GLN A 82 38.34 7.68 -7.83
C GLN A 82 37.61 7.68 -6.49
N LYS A 83 38.05 8.48 -5.52
CA LYS A 83 37.33 8.66 -4.24
C LYS A 83 35.95 9.25 -4.44
N SER A 84 35.80 10.22 -5.35
CA SER A 84 34.49 10.81 -5.66
C SER A 84 33.55 9.81 -6.33
N ALA A 85 34.04 8.99 -7.25
CA ALA A 85 33.27 7.91 -7.88
C ALA A 85 32.81 6.87 -6.85
N LEU A 86 33.71 6.43 -5.95
CA LEU A 86 33.39 5.50 -4.87
C LEU A 86 32.33 6.09 -3.92
N ALA A 87 32.49 7.35 -3.52
CA ALA A 87 31.52 8.04 -2.65
C ALA A 87 30.12 8.12 -3.30
N SER A 88 30.04 8.37 -4.60
CA SER A 88 28.77 8.38 -5.34
C SER A 88 28.07 7.01 -5.34
N LEU A 89 28.83 5.93 -5.54
CA LEU A 89 28.28 4.55 -5.51
C LEU A 89 27.80 4.16 -4.10
N LEU A 90 28.56 4.51 -3.06
CA LEU A 90 28.18 4.28 -1.67
C LEU A 90 26.93 5.10 -1.28
N GLY A 91 26.84 6.36 -1.71
CA GLY A 91 25.68 7.22 -1.52
C GLY A 91 24.39 6.62 -2.07
N THR A 92 24.46 5.98 -3.25
CA THR A 92 23.32 5.28 -3.85
C THR A 92 22.89 4.06 -3.00
N SER A 93 23.84 3.29 -2.47
CA SER A 93 23.53 2.14 -1.60
C SER A 93 22.83 2.57 -0.31
N ALA A 94 23.31 3.66 0.24
CA ALA A 94 22.78 4.31 1.41
C ALA A 94 21.37 4.86 1.26
N GLN A 95 21.06 5.44 0.11
CA GLN A 95 19.69 5.87 -0.19
C GLN A 95 18.70 4.68 -0.14
N GLY A 96 19.14 3.50 -0.58
CA GLY A 96 18.38 2.26 -0.41
C GLY A 96 18.15 1.88 1.06
N ALA A 97 19.17 2.01 1.92
CA ALA A 97 19.04 1.76 3.36
C ALA A 97 18.10 2.77 4.04
N LEU A 98 18.16 4.05 3.65
CA LEU A 98 17.26 5.09 4.14
C LEU A 98 15.79 4.74 3.84
N VAL A 99 15.47 4.36 2.61
CA VAL A 99 14.12 3.92 2.22
C VAL A 99 13.64 2.75 3.10
N ARG A 100 14.50 1.75 3.35
CA ARG A 100 14.16 0.59 4.18
C ARG A 100 14.02 0.91 5.67
N SER A 101 14.76 1.89 6.17
CA SER A 101 14.66 2.40 7.55
C SER A 101 13.35 3.17 7.83
N ARG A 102 12.62 3.57 6.78
CA ARG A 102 11.38 4.39 6.82
C ARG A 102 11.58 5.81 7.38
N HIS A 103 12.77 6.38 7.24
CA HIS A 103 13.04 7.79 7.52
C HIS A 103 12.90 8.61 6.23
N MET A 104 12.10 9.68 6.21
CA MET A 104 11.75 10.44 4.99
C MET A 104 12.46 11.79 4.86
N ASP A 105 13.23 12.23 5.86
CA ASP A 105 13.83 13.56 5.82
C ASP A 105 15.26 13.51 5.25
N LEU A 106 15.35 13.69 3.93
CA LEU A 106 16.61 13.76 3.18
C LEU A 106 17.31 15.12 3.34
N THR A 107 16.57 16.16 3.72
CA THR A 107 17.04 17.55 3.67
C THR A 107 17.99 17.96 4.80
N GLN A 108 18.23 17.06 5.75
CA GLN A 108 18.97 17.38 6.99
C GLN A 108 20.39 16.77 7.07
N MET A 109 20.88 15.99 6.09
CA MET A 109 21.92 15.01 6.46
C MET A 109 23.09 14.77 5.50
N ASP A 110 24.28 15.05 6.04
CA ASP A 110 25.57 14.57 5.59
C ASP A 110 25.76 13.10 5.97
N VAL A 111 25.81 12.23 4.95
CA VAL A 111 26.32 10.84 4.98
C VAL A 111 25.40 9.78 5.66
N PRO A 112 25.22 8.60 5.03
CA PRO A 112 24.62 7.42 5.65
C PRO A 112 25.43 6.90 6.83
N SER A 113 24.93 7.12 8.05
CA SER A 113 25.57 6.69 9.29
C SER A 113 25.13 5.30 9.73
N GLN A 114 25.99 4.62 10.52
CA GLN A 114 25.71 3.35 11.22
C GLN A 114 24.33 3.34 11.92
N PHE A 115 23.89 4.52 12.38
CA PHE A 115 22.58 4.75 12.97
C PHE A 115 21.41 4.21 12.13
N PHE A 116 21.39 4.42 10.81
CA PHE A 116 20.26 3.99 9.96
C PHE A 116 20.23 2.49 9.75
N PHE A 117 21.39 1.87 9.61
CA PHE A 117 21.49 0.41 9.55
C PHE A 117 21.01 -0.20 10.88
N SER A 118 21.40 0.37 12.01
CA SER A 118 20.89 -0.04 13.33
C SER A 118 19.38 0.18 13.47
N LEU A 119 18.83 1.28 12.93
CA LEU A 119 17.40 1.57 12.96
C LEU A 119 16.60 0.62 12.06
N GLU A 120 17.11 0.29 10.87
CA GLU A 120 16.54 -0.73 9.96
C GLU A 120 16.45 -2.08 10.69
N VAL A 121 17.54 -2.53 11.31
CA VAL A 121 17.58 -3.78 12.10
C VAL A 121 16.58 -3.74 13.25
N LYS A 122 16.55 -2.67 14.04
CA LYS A 122 15.62 -2.51 15.16
C LYS A 122 14.15 -2.54 14.71
N ASN A 123 13.84 -1.89 13.59
CA ASN A 123 12.49 -1.88 13.01
C ASN A 123 12.10 -3.26 12.44
N GLY A 124 13.06 -4.00 11.89
CA GLY A 124 12.87 -5.39 11.47
C GLY A 124 12.54 -6.29 12.66
N GLN A 125 13.33 -6.23 13.73
CA GLN A 125 13.14 -7.03 14.95
C GLN A 125 11.77 -6.83 15.60
N LYS A 126 11.27 -5.58 15.65
CA LYS A 126 9.94 -5.29 16.21
C LYS A 126 8.77 -5.94 15.47
N ARG A 127 8.98 -6.39 14.22
CA ARG A 127 7.95 -7.07 13.42
C ARG A 127 8.03 -8.58 13.52
N ILE A 128 9.08 -9.11 14.14
CA ILE A 128 9.23 -10.55 14.32
C ILE A 128 8.32 -10.97 15.47
N ILE A 129 7.39 -11.86 15.16
CA ILE A 129 6.58 -12.54 16.17
C ILE A 129 7.46 -13.61 16.79
N GLN A 130 7.96 -13.35 18.00
CA GLN A 130 8.81 -14.29 18.73
C GLN A 130 8.04 -15.47 19.28
N SER A 131 6.82 -15.23 19.74
CA SER A 131 5.92 -16.26 20.24
C SER A 131 4.47 -15.81 20.21
N LEU A 132 3.57 -16.79 20.12
CA LEU A 132 2.13 -16.62 20.27
C LEU A 132 1.60 -17.60 21.31
N ARG A 133 0.50 -17.26 21.96
CA ARG A 133 -0.20 -18.12 22.90
C ARG A 133 -1.50 -18.61 22.26
N SER A 134 -1.69 -19.93 22.23
CA SER A 134 -2.96 -20.53 21.77
C SER A 134 -4.06 -20.37 22.82
N ASP A 135 -5.30 -20.64 22.42
CA ASP A 135 -6.46 -20.62 23.32
C ASP A 135 -6.36 -21.67 24.43
N SER A 136 -5.64 -22.77 24.18
CA SER A 136 -5.31 -23.80 25.19
C SER A 136 -4.18 -23.38 26.15
N GLY A 137 -3.65 -22.16 26.04
CA GLY A 137 -2.57 -21.64 26.86
C GLY A 137 -1.15 -22.04 26.44
N ARG A 138 -1.01 -22.89 25.41
CA ARG A 138 0.28 -23.36 24.87
C ARG A 138 1.03 -22.21 24.20
N LEU A 139 2.31 -22.06 24.55
CA LEU A 139 3.20 -21.11 23.91
C LEU A 139 3.78 -21.71 22.62
N ILE A 140 3.55 -21.03 21.51
CA ILE A 140 4.03 -21.36 20.17
C ILE A 140 5.23 -20.46 19.88
N THR A 141 6.40 -21.04 19.67
CA THR A 141 7.66 -20.31 19.41
C THR A 141 8.27 -20.67 18.05
N ASP A 142 7.91 -21.83 17.47
CA ASP A 142 8.39 -22.23 16.16
C ASP A 142 7.81 -21.33 15.06
N SER A 143 8.65 -20.88 14.13
CA SER A 143 8.26 -19.92 13.09
C SER A 143 7.32 -20.50 12.04
N ALA A 144 7.35 -21.81 11.76
CA ALA A 144 6.38 -22.44 10.87
C ALA A 144 5.03 -22.60 11.56
N GLU A 145 5.04 -22.99 12.83
CA GLU A 145 3.83 -23.13 13.65
C GLU A 145 3.16 -21.77 13.91
N VAL A 146 3.92 -20.71 14.20
CA VAL A 146 3.41 -19.33 14.30
C VAL A 146 2.70 -18.91 13.01
N ARG A 147 3.29 -19.20 11.84
CA ARG A 147 2.67 -18.87 10.54
C ARG A 147 1.38 -19.64 10.31
N SER A 148 1.38 -20.94 10.59
CA SER A 148 0.20 -21.79 10.45
C SER A 148 -0.94 -21.35 11.39
N PHE A 149 -0.60 -21.10 12.66
CA PHE A 149 -1.54 -20.61 13.67
C PHE A 149 -2.15 -19.26 13.26
N ALA A 150 -1.32 -18.33 12.79
CA ALA A 150 -1.79 -17.02 12.31
C ALA A 150 -2.67 -17.14 11.07
N ALA A 151 -2.30 -18.01 10.12
CA ALA A 151 -3.10 -18.25 8.92
C ALA A 151 -4.49 -18.79 9.28
N GLY A 152 -4.57 -19.84 10.12
CA GLY A 152 -5.84 -20.41 10.56
C GLY A 152 -6.72 -19.42 11.33
N PHE A 153 -6.12 -18.59 12.20
CA PHE A 153 -6.85 -17.54 12.91
C PHE A 153 -7.49 -16.53 11.96
N TYR A 154 -6.72 -15.99 10.99
CA TYR A 154 -7.26 -15.00 10.06
C TYR A 154 -8.17 -15.61 9.00
N GLU A 155 -7.94 -16.86 8.60
CA GLU A 155 -8.86 -17.61 7.73
C GLU A 155 -10.23 -17.76 8.39
N HIS A 156 -10.25 -18.14 9.68
CA HIS A 156 -11.49 -18.20 10.45
C HIS A 156 -12.12 -16.81 10.62
N LEU A 157 -11.33 -15.80 10.99
CA LEU A 157 -11.82 -14.43 11.20
C LEU A 157 -12.44 -13.81 9.93
N TYR A 158 -11.90 -14.14 8.75
CA TYR A 158 -12.38 -13.64 7.46
C TYR A 158 -13.34 -14.60 6.75
N SER A 159 -13.68 -15.74 7.36
CA SER A 159 -14.68 -16.65 6.81
C SER A 159 -16.05 -15.99 6.79
N SER A 160 -16.81 -16.26 5.73
CA SER A 160 -18.16 -15.69 5.63
C SER A 160 -19.09 -16.41 6.59
N GLU A 161 -19.80 -15.65 7.42
CA GLU A 161 -20.90 -16.16 8.24
C GLU A 161 -22.20 -16.34 7.42
N LEU A 162 -22.21 -15.88 6.16
CA LEU A 162 -23.36 -15.98 5.28
C LEU A 162 -23.56 -17.43 4.83
N ARG A 163 -24.76 -17.96 5.08
CA ARG A 163 -25.18 -19.27 4.58
C ARG A 163 -25.58 -19.15 3.10
N PRO A 164 -25.10 -20.04 2.21
CA PRO A 164 -25.57 -20.08 0.82
C PRO A 164 -27.10 -20.19 0.78
N GLY A 165 -27.78 -19.26 0.09
CA GLY A 165 -29.24 -19.19 0.03
C GLY A 165 -29.91 -18.31 1.09
N SER A 166 -29.16 -17.73 2.03
CA SER A 166 -29.65 -16.62 2.86
C SER A 166 -29.72 -15.38 1.97
N VAL A 167 -30.84 -15.22 1.27
CA VAL A 167 -31.21 -13.93 0.69
C VAL A 167 -31.31 -12.98 1.88
N MET A 168 -30.45 -11.97 1.94
CA MET A 168 -30.76 -10.76 2.72
C MET A 168 -32.11 -10.32 2.19
N GLY A 169 -33.18 -10.64 2.94
CA GLY A 169 -34.56 -10.57 2.45
C GLY A 169 -34.79 -9.25 1.73
N GLY A 170 -35.50 -9.29 0.60
CA GLY A 170 -35.62 -8.24 -0.41
C GLY A 170 -36.28 -6.92 0.04
N ARG A 171 -36.04 -6.50 1.29
CA ARG A 171 -36.53 -5.27 1.93
C ARG A 171 -35.41 -4.42 2.54
N PHE A 172 -34.16 -4.91 2.64
CA PHE A 172 -33.07 -4.11 3.23
C PHE A 172 -32.75 -2.85 2.40
N GLY A 173 -32.98 -2.92 1.07
CA GLY A 173 -32.79 -1.79 0.17
C GLY A 173 -34.00 -0.88 -0.02
N ASP A 174 -35.18 -1.26 0.50
CA ASP A 174 -36.42 -0.54 0.22
C ASP A 174 -36.41 0.84 0.90
N GLY A 175 -36.67 1.89 0.11
CA GLY A 175 -36.76 3.26 0.61
C GLY A 175 -35.42 3.91 0.98
N LEU A 176 -34.28 3.27 0.65
CA LEU A 176 -32.99 3.93 0.80
C LEU A 176 -32.84 5.06 -0.23
N PRO A 177 -32.15 6.17 0.12
CA PRO A 177 -31.81 7.20 -0.84
C PRO A 177 -31.06 6.63 -2.04
N GLN A 178 -31.50 6.99 -3.23
CA GLN A 178 -30.86 6.61 -4.48
C GLN A 178 -30.26 7.84 -5.16
N VAL A 179 -29.19 7.61 -5.91
CA VAL A 179 -28.63 8.65 -6.78
C VAL A 179 -29.61 8.93 -7.93
N SER A 180 -29.45 10.08 -8.59
CA SER A 180 -30.24 10.38 -9.80
C SER A 180 -29.91 9.39 -10.93
N ASP A 181 -30.83 9.21 -11.88
CA ASP A 181 -30.58 8.38 -13.07
C ASP A 181 -29.35 8.89 -13.85
N GLU A 182 -29.18 10.21 -13.94
CA GLU A 182 -28.02 10.83 -14.59
C GLU A 182 -26.71 10.47 -13.89
N ASP A 183 -26.69 10.52 -12.56
CA ASP A 183 -25.54 10.09 -11.77
C ASP A 183 -25.28 8.59 -11.90
N ASN A 184 -26.34 7.78 -11.92
CA ASN A 184 -26.21 6.34 -12.10
C ASN A 184 -25.58 6.00 -13.46
N MET A 185 -26.01 6.66 -14.53
CA MET A 185 -25.39 6.53 -15.87
C MET A 185 -23.91 6.90 -15.86
N LYS A 186 -23.50 7.92 -15.09
CA LYS A 186 -22.08 8.30 -14.95
C LYS A 186 -21.28 7.27 -14.14
N LEU A 187 -21.86 6.72 -13.08
CA LEU A 187 -21.22 5.70 -12.25
C LEU A 187 -20.97 4.41 -13.03
N GLU A 188 -21.92 4.02 -13.88
CA GLU A 188 -21.91 2.79 -14.68
C GLU A 188 -21.21 2.94 -16.04
N ALA A 189 -20.86 4.16 -16.46
CA ALA A 189 -20.16 4.39 -17.72
C ALA A 189 -18.88 3.53 -17.85
N PRO A 190 -18.47 3.12 -19.06
CA PRO A 190 -17.23 2.39 -19.24
C PRO A 190 -16.01 3.10 -18.60
N LEU A 191 -15.06 2.33 -18.07
CA LEU A 191 -13.82 2.88 -17.56
C LEU A 191 -13.04 3.57 -18.70
N THR A 192 -12.32 4.64 -18.37
CA THR A 192 -11.49 5.36 -19.35
C THR A 192 -10.01 5.32 -18.97
N LEU A 193 -9.13 5.37 -19.98
CA LEU A 193 -7.68 5.44 -19.75
C LEU A 193 -7.29 6.69 -18.93
N ALA A 194 -8.02 7.79 -19.11
CA ALA A 194 -7.81 9.04 -18.36
C ALA A 194 -8.09 8.87 -16.86
N GLU A 195 -9.17 8.17 -16.50
CA GLU A 195 -9.50 7.88 -15.10
C GLU A 195 -8.42 7.03 -14.45
N LEU A 196 -7.97 5.96 -15.12
CA LEU A 196 -6.90 5.11 -14.61
C LEU A 196 -5.58 5.88 -14.49
N GLY A 197 -5.24 6.71 -15.48
CA GLY A 197 -4.04 7.55 -15.45
C GLY A 197 -4.05 8.55 -14.30
N SER A 198 -5.19 9.20 -14.05
CA SER A 198 -5.40 10.08 -12.90
C SER A 198 -5.26 9.32 -11.58
N ALA A 199 -5.83 8.10 -11.50
CA ALA A 199 -5.68 7.24 -10.34
C ALA A 199 -4.20 6.92 -10.08
N VAL A 200 -3.44 6.48 -11.09
CA VAL A 200 -2.00 6.21 -11.01
C VAL A 200 -1.22 7.46 -10.56
N GLY A 201 -1.48 8.62 -11.16
CA GLY A 201 -0.85 9.88 -10.80
C GLY A 201 -1.02 10.24 -9.32
N SER A 202 -2.21 9.98 -8.77
CA SER A 202 -2.56 10.26 -7.38
C SER A 202 -1.95 9.28 -6.35
N LEU A 203 -1.46 8.11 -6.78
CA LEU A 203 -0.84 7.14 -5.87
C LEU A 203 0.47 7.69 -5.30
N LYS A 204 0.69 7.49 -3.99
CA LYS A 204 1.92 7.96 -3.33
C LYS A 204 3.10 7.07 -3.73
N PRO A 205 4.24 7.65 -4.15
CA PRO A 205 5.47 6.90 -4.44
C PRO A 205 6.08 6.31 -3.17
N GLY A 206 6.99 5.35 -3.31
CA GLY A 206 7.75 4.79 -2.18
C GLY A 206 6.92 3.96 -1.18
N ARG A 207 5.75 3.48 -1.60
CA ARG A 207 4.89 2.59 -0.81
C ARG A 207 5.17 1.13 -1.17
N ALA A 208 4.97 0.23 -0.19
CA ALA A 208 5.19 -1.19 -0.40
C ALA A 208 4.27 -1.77 -1.50
N PRO A 209 4.82 -2.57 -2.42
CA PRO A 209 4.04 -3.25 -3.46
C PRO A 209 3.23 -4.41 -2.89
N GLY A 210 2.39 -5.02 -3.73
CA GLY A 210 1.73 -6.29 -3.43
C GLY A 210 2.69 -7.48 -3.60
N ILE A 211 2.13 -8.68 -3.68
CA ILE A 211 2.90 -9.92 -3.88
C ILE A 211 3.62 -9.99 -5.23
N ASP A 212 3.11 -9.24 -6.21
CA ASP A 212 3.68 -9.06 -7.55
C ASP A 212 4.98 -8.23 -7.53
N GLY A 213 5.23 -7.47 -6.47
CA GLY A 213 6.41 -6.60 -6.37
C GLY A 213 6.33 -5.33 -7.22
N LEU A 214 5.21 -5.07 -7.90
CA LEU A 214 5.05 -3.90 -8.75
C LEU A 214 4.56 -2.71 -7.91
N SER A 215 5.33 -1.62 -7.90
CA SER A 215 5.05 -0.44 -7.06
C SER A 215 4.31 0.64 -7.85
N ALA A 216 3.76 1.64 -7.16
CA ALA A 216 3.18 2.81 -7.81
C ALA A 216 4.19 3.53 -8.73
N ASP A 217 5.46 3.58 -8.33
CA ASP A 217 6.55 4.16 -9.13
C ASP A 217 6.74 3.42 -10.46
N PHE A 218 6.57 2.10 -10.46
CA PHE A 218 6.64 1.29 -11.67
C PHE A 218 5.51 1.65 -12.65
N TYR A 219 4.26 1.70 -12.19
CA TYR A 219 3.14 2.08 -13.04
C TYR A 219 3.28 3.51 -13.56
N LYS A 220 3.77 4.45 -12.74
CA LYS A 220 4.04 5.82 -13.20
C LYS A 220 5.09 5.87 -14.30
N ALA A 221 6.14 5.06 -14.20
CA ALA A 221 7.21 5.02 -15.19
C ALA A 221 6.82 4.33 -16.51
N PHE A 222 5.90 3.37 -16.46
CA PHE A 222 5.52 2.53 -17.60
C PHE A 222 4.04 2.65 -17.99
N TRP A 223 3.37 3.73 -17.59
CA TRP A 223 1.94 3.92 -17.81
C TRP A 223 1.56 3.87 -19.28
N ASP A 224 2.35 4.52 -20.13
CA ASP A 224 2.10 4.56 -21.58
C ASP A 224 2.19 3.17 -22.24
N VAL A 225 2.86 2.22 -21.59
CA VAL A 225 3.04 0.84 -22.08
C VAL A 225 1.96 -0.07 -21.50
N LEU A 226 1.68 0.03 -20.20
CA LEU A 226 0.79 -0.89 -19.48
C LEU A 226 -0.68 -0.45 -19.46
N GLY A 227 -0.93 0.86 -19.50
CA GLY A 227 -2.24 1.46 -19.25
C GLY A 227 -3.34 0.99 -20.22
N PRO A 228 -3.10 0.96 -21.54
CA PRO A 228 -4.11 0.48 -22.50
C PRO A 228 -4.53 -0.97 -22.24
N ASP A 229 -3.57 -1.85 -21.97
CA ASP A 229 -3.84 -3.26 -21.68
C ASP A 229 -4.52 -3.45 -20.32
N LEU A 230 -4.14 -2.67 -19.30
CA LEU A 230 -4.77 -2.73 -17.99
C LEU A 230 -6.25 -2.30 -18.06
N LEU A 231 -6.55 -1.29 -18.89
CA LEU A 231 -7.93 -0.88 -19.14
C LEU A 231 -8.76 -2.02 -19.73
N GLU A 232 -8.23 -2.70 -20.75
CA GLU A 232 -8.88 -3.85 -21.39
C GLU A 232 -9.15 -4.96 -20.36
N VAL A 233 -8.16 -5.28 -19.52
CA VAL A 233 -8.29 -6.28 -18.45
C VAL A 233 -9.37 -5.89 -17.45
N PHE A 234 -9.47 -4.62 -17.05
CA PHE A 234 -10.51 -4.18 -16.12
C PHE A 234 -11.90 -4.19 -16.75
N MET A 235 -12.04 -3.80 -18.01
CA MET A 235 -13.34 -3.86 -18.70
C MET A 235 -13.84 -5.30 -18.78
N ASP A 236 -13.00 -6.24 -19.23
CA ASP A 236 -13.33 -7.67 -19.27
C ASP A 236 -13.61 -8.24 -17.87
N SER A 237 -12.87 -7.78 -16.85
CA SER A 237 -13.13 -8.20 -15.46
C SER A 237 -14.45 -7.67 -14.88
N LEU A 238 -14.88 -6.47 -15.26
CA LEU A 238 -16.16 -5.91 -14.83
C LEU A 238 -17.32 -6.62 -15.53
N GLU A 239 -17.18 -6.90 -16.83
CA GLU A 239 -18.18 -7.63 -17.62
C GLU A 239 -18.32 -9.08 -17.15
N SER A 240 -17.21 -9.79 -16.94
CA SER A 240 -17.21 -11.19 -16.48
C SER A 240 -17.46 -11.35 -14.97
N GLY A 241 -17.49 -10.26 -14.21
CA GLY A 241 -17.60 -10.26 -12.75
C GLY A 241 -16.40 -10.91 -12.04
N ARG A 242 -15.23 -10.98 -12.68
CA ARG A 242 -14.05 -11.68 -12.16
C ARG A 242 -12.75 -10.90 -12.37
N LEU A 243 -12.18 -10.43 -11.27
CA LEU A 243 -10.85 -9.80 -11.25
C LEU A 243 -9.69 -10.79 -11.48
N PRO A 244 -8.52 -10.30 -11.91
CA PRO A 244 -7.29 -11.10 -11.93
C PRO A 244 -7.00 -11.76 -10.57
N LEU A 245 -6.35 -12.92 -10.59
CA LEU A 245 -6.03 -13.66 -9.37
C LEU A 245 -5.12 -12.84 -8.45
N SER A 246 -4.21 -12.04 -9.01
CA SER A 246 -3.38 -11.09 -8.25
C SER A 246 -4.22 -10.08 -7.46
N CYS A 247 -5.33 -9.59 -8.03
CA CYS A 247 -6.26 -8.67 -7.38
C CYS A 247 -7.12 -9.34 -6.30
N ARG A 248 -7.23 -10.67 -6.32
CA ARG A 248 -8.01 -11.48 -5.36
C ARG A 248 -7.16 -12.10 -4.27
N ARG A 249 -5.86 -11.80 -4.23
CA ARG A 249 -4.90 -12.29 -3.23
C ARG A 249 -4.21 -11.11 -2.56
N ALA A 250 -3.88 -11.28 -1.29
CA ALA A 250 -3.10 -10.31 -0.54
C ALA A 250 -2.07 -11.05 0.32
N VAL A 251 -0.95 -10.37 0.58
CA VAL A 251 -0.02 -10.80 1.64
C VAL A 251 -0.40 -10.05 2.90
N LEU A 252 -0.72 -10.79 3.97
CA LEU A 252 -0.95 -10.20 5.28
C LEU A 252 0.39 -9.93 5.96
N THR A 253 0.61 -8.69 6.38
CA THR A 253 1.68 -8.34 7.31
C THR A 253 1.07 -7.93 8.65
N LEU A 254 1.67 -8.40 9.75
CA LEU A 254 1.17 -8.18 11.09
C LEU A 254 1.97 -7.07 11.76
N LEU A 255 1.27 -6.02 12.20
CA LEU A 255 1.88 -4.90 12.93
C LEU A 255 1.49 -4.97 14.40
N PRO A 256 2.44 -4.80 15.35
CA PRO A 256 2.14 -4.86 16.76
C PRO A 256 1.22 -3.69 17.17
N LYS A 257 0.17 -3.98 17.96
CA LYS A 257 -0.64 -3.00 18.69
C LYS A 257 -0.14 -2.90 20.14
N LYS A 258 -0.76 -2.04 20.94
CA LYS A 258 -0.59 -2.04 22.40
C LYS A 258 -1.18 -3.33 22.99
N GLY A 259 -0.61 -3.81 24.10
CA GLY A 259 -1.06 -5.00 24.82
C GLY A 259 -0.06 -6.17 24.76
N ASP A 260 -0.48 -7.33 25.25
CA ASP A 260 0.31 -8.57 25.23
C ASP A 260 0.47 -9.08 23.79
N LEU A 261 1.70 -9.03 23.26
CA LEU A 261 2.02 -9.46 21.89
C LEU A 261 2.04 -10.99 21.71
N GLN A 262 1.92 -11.76 22.79
CA GLN A 262 1.67 -13.21 22.68
C GLN A 262 0.23 -13.48 22.20
N LEU A 263 -0.68 -12.51 22.30
CA LEU A 263 -2.06 -12.66 21.83
C LEU A 263 -2.20 -12.12 20.40
N LEU A 264 -2.63 -12.99 19.47
CA LEU A 264 -2.71 -12.63 18.05
C LEU A 264 -3.69 -11.46 17.77
N LYS A 265 -4.74 -11.28 18.59
CA LYS A 265 -5.66 -10.12 18.52
C LYS A 265 -4.98 -8.76 18.69
N ASN A 266 -3.84 -8.73 19.37
CA ASN A 266 -3.01 -7.54 19.57
C ASN A 266 -2.05 -7.29 18.38
N TRP A 267 -2.21 -8.02 17.29
CA TRP A 267 -1.58 -7.74 16.01
C TRP A 267 -2.62 -7.19 15.03
N ARG A 268 -2.25 -6.11 14.33
CA ARG A 268 -3.06 -5.50 13.27
C ARG A 268 -2.70 -6.15 11.94
N PRO A 269 -3.62 -6.85 11.28
CA PRO A 269 -3.39 -7.29 9.91
C PRO A 269 -3.40 -6.09 8.96
N VAL A 270 -2.43 -6.06 8.06
CA VAL A 270 -2.38 -5.13 6.94
C VAL A 270 -2.23 -5.94 5.66
N SER A 271 -3.23 -5.83 4.79
CA SER A 271 -3.24 -6.50 3.48
C SER A 271 -2.41 -5.71 2.48
N LEU A 272 -1.34 -6.32 1.99
CA LEU A 272 -0.55 -5.80 0.86
C LEU A 272 -1.18 -6.26 -0.45
N LEU A 273 -2.09 -5.43 -0.96
CA LEU A 273 -2.76 -5.62 -2.24
C LEU A 273 -1.87 -5.15 -3.41
N CYS A 274 -2.02 -5.80 -4.57
CA CYS A 274 -1.37 -5.39 -5.82
C CYS A 274 -1.77 -3.97 -6.22
N MET A 275 -0.98 -3.34 -7.11
CA MET A 275 -1.30 -2.00 -7.59
C MET A 275 -2.53 -1.98 -8.49
N ASP A 276 -2.76 -3.01 -9.30
CA ASP A 276 -3.96 -3.14 -10.14
C ASP A 276 -5.23 -2.93 -9.32
N TYR A 277 -5.38 -3.67 -8.22
CA TYR A 277 -6.51 -3.52 -7.30
C TYR A 277 -6.64 -2.09 -6.78
N LYS A 278 -5.52 -1.44 -6.42
CA LYS A 278 -5.51 -0.07 -5.88
C LYS A 278 -5.88 0.96 -6.94
N ILE A 279 -5.46 0.77 -8.19
CA ILE A 279 -5.80 1.63 -9.32
C ILE A 279 -7.31 1.55 -9.56
N LEU A 280 -7.85 0.34 -9.74
CA LEU A 280 -9.28 0.14 -9.96
C LEU A 280 -10.11 0.70 -8.79
N SER A 281 -9.74 0.34 -7.55
CA SER A 281 -10.42 0.84 -6.35
C SER A 281 -10.40 2.36 -6.26
N LYS A 282 -9.30 3.00 -6.69
CA LYS A 282 -9.17 4.45 -6.68
C LYS A 282 -10.06 5.11 -7.73
N VAL A 283 -10.19 4.52 -8.92
CA VAL A 283 -11.11 4.99 -9.96
C VAL A 283 -12.54 4.92 -9.46
N LEU A 284 -12.96 3.75 -8.96
CA LEU A 284 -14.32 3.55 -8.44
C LEU A 284 -14.62 4.49 -7.26
N ALA A 285 -13.68 4.64 -6.32
CA ALA A 285 -13.84 5.58 -5.21
C ALA A 285 -13.92 7.04 -5.68
N SER A 286 -13.27 7.39 -6.80
CA SER A 286 -13.35 8.73 -7.37
C SER A 286 -14.72 8.99 -8.00
N ARG A 287 -15.32 8.00 -8.66
CA ARG A 287 -16.70 8.10 -9.18
C ARG A 287 -17.71 8.25 -8.04
N LEU A 288 -17.64 7.37 -7.04
CA LEU A 288 -18.52 7.40 -5.87
C LEU A 288 -18.43 8.71 -5.09
N ARG A 289 -17.23 9.33 -5.05
CA ARG A 289 -17.02 10.60 -4.37
C ARG A 289 -17.97 11.70 -4.84
N GLY A 290 -18.28 11.76 -6.14
CA GLY A 290 -19.12 12.81 -6.71
C GLY A 290 -20.58 12.77 -6.22
N VAL A 291 -21.05 11.58 -5.83
CA VAL A 291 -22.47 11.32 -5.55
C VAL A 291 -22.73 11.00 -4.08
N MET A 292 -21.71 10.59 -3.33
CA MET A 292 -21.85 10.04 -1.97
C MET A 292 -22.62 10.96 -1.01
N ALA A 293 -22.43 12.27 -1.12
CA ALA A 293 -23.11 13.24 -0.25
C ALA A 293 -24.63 13.34 -0.48
N SER A 294 -25.12 12.91 -1.64
CA SER A 294 -26.57 12.92 -1.97
C SER A 294 -27.35 11.79 -1.31
N VAL A 295 -26.68 10.67 -1.02
CA VAL A 295 -27.32 9.45 -0.49
C VAL A 295 -26.94 9.14 0.97
N ILE A 296 -25.80 9.64 1.44
CA ILE A 296 -25.37 9.45 2.82
C ILE A 296 -25.95 10.55 3.71
N HIS A 297 -26.67 10.15 4.76
CA HIS A 297 -27.25 11.06 5.76
C HIS A 297 -26.23 12.04 6.34
N VAL A 298 -26.66 13.27 6.66
CA VAL A 298 -25.77 14.37 7.09
C VAL A 298 -24.94 14.03 8.32
N ASP A 299 -25.49 13.25 9.25
CA ASP A 299 -24.83 12.83 10.50
C ASP A 299 -23.61 11.92 10.27
N GLN A 300 -23.51 11.28 9.11
CA GLN A 300 -22.31 10.52 8.74
C GLN A 300 -21.27 11.47 8.15
N THR A 301 -20.41 11.99 9.02
CA THR A 301 -19.37 12.97 8.65
C THR A 301 -18.04 12.32 8.24
N TYR A 302 -17.84 11.05 8.58
CA TYR A 302 -16.60 10.34 8.26
C TYR A 302 -16.60 9.83 6.80
N CYS A 303 -15.51 10.11 6.08
CA CYS A 303 -15.25 9.69 4.70
C CYS A 303 -16.21 10.22 3.63
N VAL A 304 -17.08 11.18 3.96
CA VAL A 304 -17.91 11.88 2.97
C VAL A 304 -17.25 13.20 2.58
N PRO A 305 -17.15 13.52 1.28
CA PRO A 305 -16.55 14.78 0.83
C PRO A 305 -17.23 15.99 1.47
N SER A 306 -16.41 17.00 1.78
CA SER A 306 -16.87 18.27 2.38
C SER A 306 -17.47 18.13 3.78
N ARG A 307 -17.31 16.98 4.45
CA ARG A 307 -17.65 16.79 5.87
C ARG A 307 -16.39 16.57 6.68
N LEU A 308 -16.36 17.14 7.88
CA LEU A 308 -15.22 17.15 8.78
C LEU A 308 -15.57 16.45 10.10
N ILE A 309 -14.55 15.88 10.75
CA ILE A 309 -14.73 15.29 12.09
C ILE A 309 -15.21 16.33 13.13
N GLY A 310 -14.87 17.61 12.91
CA GLY A 310 -15.31 18.72 13.76
C GLY A 310 -16.81 18.98 13.69
N ASP A 311 -17.47 18.63 12.58
CA ASP A 311 -18.92 18.84 12.41
C ASP A 311 -19.70 18.04 13.47
N ASN A 312 -19.23 16.84 13.83
CA ASN A 312 -19.81 16.04 14.92
C ASN A 312 -19.66 16.73 16.28
N ILE A 313 -18.54 17.41 16.52
CA ILE A 313 -18.29 18.11 17.79
C ILE A 313 -19.27 19.27 17.92
N THR A 314 -19.46 20.04 16.85
CA THR A 314 -20.42 21.15 16.78
C THR A 314 -21.85 20.63 16.96
N LEU A 315 -22.24 19.58 16.24
CA LEU A 315 -23.57 18.97 16.38
C LEU A 315 -23.87 18.55 17.83
N ILE A 316 -22.93 17.86 18.49
CA ILE A 316 -23.10 17.44 19.89
C ILE A 316 -23.23 18.66 20.81
N ARG A 317 -22.41 19.69 20.59
CA ARG A 317 -22.48 20.94 21.37
C ARG A 317 -23.84 21.61 21.22
N ASP A 318 -24.33 21.75 19.99
CA ASP A 318 -25.59 22.42 19.68
C ASP A 318 -26.79 21.65 20.26
N VAL A 319 -26.76 20.32 20.20
CA VAL A 319 -27.76 19.46 20.85
C VAL A 319 -27.77 19.67 22.37
N LEU A 320 -26.59 19.70 23.01
CA LEU A 320 -26.48 19.95 24.45
C LEU A 320 -26.97 21.34 24.83
N GLU A 321 -26.71 22.35 24.01
CA GLU A 321 -27.17 23.73 24.21
C GLU A 321 -28.69 23.83 24.02
N GLY A 322 -29.25 23.23 22.97
CA GLY A 322 -30.68 23.17 22.72
C GLY A 322 -31.44 22.47 23.87
N LEU A 323 -30.93 21.35 24.38
CA LEU A 323 -31.52 20.66 25.53
C LEU A 323 -31.50 21.51 26.80
N ARG A 324 -30.47 22.33 27.02
CA ARG A 324 -30.42 23.26 28.15
C ARG A 324 -31.46 24.37 28.02
N LEU A 325 -31.69 24.87 26.80
CA LEU A 325 -32.70 25.89 26.53
C LEU A 325 -34.12 25.34 26.70
N ILE A 326 -34.38 24.10 26.26
CA ILE A 326 -35.68 23.43 26.42
C ILE A 326 -35.91 23.04 27.89
N GLY A 327 -34.88 22.54 28.58
CA GLY A 327 -34.93 22.18 30.00
C GLY A 327 -35.04 23.38 30.95
N ASN A 328 -34.88 24.61 30.45
CA ASN A 328 -35.03 25.85 31.20
C ASN A 328 -36.36 26.58 30.94
N GLN A 329 -37.38 25.94 30.35
CA GLN A 329 -38.74 26.48 30.44
C GLN A 329 -39.23 26.33 31.89
N PRO A 330 -39.44 27.43 32.64
CA PRO A 330 -40.04 27.36 33.97
C PRO A 330 -41.55 27.21 33.78
N GLY A 331 -42.06 25.99 33.97
CA GLY A 331 -43.48 25.75 34.13
C GLY A 331 -44.01 24.51 33.43
N THR A 332 -43.89 23.36 34.09
CA THR A 332 -45.01 22.41 34.22
C THR A 332 -44.76 21.56 35.47
N ASP A 333 -45.67 21.70 36.43
CA ASP A 333 -45.73 20.94 37.68
C ASP A 333 -45.62 19.43 37.46
N PHE A 334 -44.52 18.83 37.91
CA PHE A 334 -44.57 17.46 38.38
C PHE A 334 -44.98 17.48 39.85
N HIS A 335 -46.29 17.33 40.06
CA HIS A 335 -46.94 17.15 41.35
C HIS A 335 -46.19 16.06 42.16
N ARG A 336 -45.50 16.45 43.23
CA ARG A 336 -44.99 15.49 44.22
C ARG A 336 -46.19 14.94 44.98
N PRO A 337 -46.40 13.60 45.05
CA PRO A 337 -47.44 13.07 45.91
C PRO A 337 -47.06 13.38 47.36
N GLY A 338 -48.00 14.02 48.07
CA GLY A 338 -47.85 14.41 49.46
C GLY A 338 -47.56 13.21 50.35
N LYS A 339 -46.66 13.43 51.32
CA LYS A 339 -46.52 12.55 52.48
C LYS A 339 -47.80 12.67 53.31
N GLY A 340 -48.63 11.64 53.26
CA GLY A 340 -49.68 11.40 54.24
C GLY A 340 -49.07 10.93 55.56
N VAL A 341 -49.67 11.41 56.64
CA VAL A 341 -49.33 11.31 58.07
C VAL A 341 -49.16 9.88 58.56
#